data_AF-A0A7N4NH08-F1
#
_entry.id   AF-A0A7N4NH08-F1
#
_cell.length_a   1.000
_cell.length_b   1.000
_cell.length_c   1.000
_cell.angle_alpha   90.00
_cell.angle_beta   90.00
_cell.angle_gamma   90.00
#
_symmetry.space_group_name_H-M   'P 1'
#
loop_
_entity.id
_entity.type
_entity.pdbx_description
1 polymer ?
#
loop_
_entity_poly.entity_id
_entity_poly.type
_entity_poly.pdbx_seq_one_letter_code
_entity_poly.pdbx_strand_id
1 'polypeptide(L)'
;MSFPGVLRLFPGGKWKYFQVAMCPSLYQPLFSCCQRKSIAPMKKTDFVSASSDDSLKDTGEKLEDLYSSEQKSAILHVLNTASVNELAAFTFLRGRKSVNIVKHREKYGPFQDLKSLMEVPLFQFKITVKVCNSILLPESKREKKEKIVPENRSLGKVVKPVIERKKLQEADSIVSIVFGKEKIAWTHLDNRLTVLGWQQRNKFKLMKETNRPSMYLETISSVVSEIPEADFYVLEKRTFSLQQTALFPVALHFHIVEAMLYSLLNKTFAHDGHHRVLSMSRNVVGKHFDLMLGSMRTSGMAVVQQFLLDSTLKAESRVFFPSESVVRYRNLMETNGGERKEELWDSLLQAVAFYELLVFNPH
;
A
#
# COMPACT_ATOMS: atom_id res chain seq x y z
N MET A 1 -34.34 -64.03 19.09
CA MET A 1 -35.12 -65.05 18.37
C MET A 1 -34.68 -65.09 16.92
N SER A 2 -34.56 -66.30 16.39
CA SER A 2 -33.87 -66.72 15.17
C SER A 2 -34.44 -66.21 13.85
N PHE A 3 -33.57 -66.10 12.84
CA PHE A 3 -33.90 -66.34 11.41
C PHE A 3 -33.93 -67.88 11.17
N PRO A 4 -34.67 -68.45 10.19
CA PRO A 4 -34.35 -68.30 8.74
C PRO A 4 -35.50 -68.58 7.70
N GLY A 5 -35.17 -68.39 6.40
CA GLY A 5 -35.83 -69.01 5.22
C GLY A 5 -36.55 -68.02 4.27
N VAL A 6 -36.13 -67.61 3.06
CA VAL A 6 -35.45 -68.19 1.87
C VAL A 6 -36.41 -68.70 0.77
N LEU A 7 -36.43 -67.96 -0.38
CA LEU A 7 -36.58 -68.40 -1.81
C LEU A 7 -38.00 -68.76 -2.37
N ARG A 8 -38.46 -68.56 -3.64
CA ARG A 8 -37.94 -68.24 -5.02
C ARG A 8 -39.08 -67.67 -5.91
N LEU A 9 -38.87 -66.60 -6.70
CA LEU A 9 -38.59 -66.45 -8.17
C LEU A 9 -39.76 -66.37 -9.19
N PHE A 10 -39.90 -65.15 -9.78
CA PHE A 10 -40.00 -64.72 -11.20
C PHE A 10 -41.21 -65.08 -12.13
N PRO A 11 -41.42 -64.40 -13.29
CA PRO A 11 -40.62 -63.34 -13.97
C PRO A 11 -41.38 -62.10 -14.52
N GLY A 12 -40.62 -61.07 -14.94
CA GLY A 12 -41.01 -60.20 -16.08
C GLY A 12 -41.10 -58.69 -15.82
N GLY A 13 -40.15 -57.90 -16.35
CA GLY A 13 -40.30 -56.43 -16.45
C GLY A 13 -38.98 -55.68 -16.59
N LYS A 14 -38.66 -55.24 -17.80
CA LYS A 14 -37.39 -54.63 -18.24
C LYS A 14 -37.10 -53.28 -17.56
N TRP A 15 -35.86 -53.10 -17.11
CA TRP A 15 -35.33 -51.80 -16.69
C TRP A 15 -35.12 -50.90 -17.91
N LYS A 16 -35.76 -49.73 -17.93
CA LYS A 16 -35.49 -48.65 -18.90
C LYS A 16 -34.65 -47.57 -18.22
N TYR A 17 -33.42 -47.41 -18.71
CA TYR A 17 -32.61 -46.22 -18.50
C TYR A 17 -33.30 -45.03 -19.19
N PHE A 18 -33.56 -43.95 -18.45
CA PHE A 18 -33.87 -42.65 -19.04
C PHE A 18 -32.59 -41.79 -19.08
N GLN A 19 -32.26 -41.37 -20.30
CA GLN A 19 -31.09 -40.59 -20.67
C GLN A 19 -31.15 -39.18 -20.10
N VAL A 20 -30.01 -38.73 -19.57
CA VAL A 20 -29.72 -37.31 -19.33
C VAL A 20 -29.47 -36.66 -20.68
N ALA A 21 -30.29 -35.67 -21.02
CA ALA A 21 -30.14 -34.86 -22.23
C ALA A 21 -28.89 -33.96 -22.12
N MET A 22 -27.83 -34.36 -22.82
CA MET A 22 -26.69 -33.51 -23.14
C MET A 22 -27.03 -32.76 -24.44
N CYS A 23 -27.21 -31.45 -24.37
CA CYS A 23 -27.33 -30.64 -25.58
C CYS A 23 -25.94 -30.36 -26.19
N PRO A 24 -25.78 -30.45 -27.51
CA PRO A 24 -24.49 -30.56 -28.17
C PRO A 24 -23.93 -29.20 -28.60
N SER A 25 -22.60 -29.11 -28.61
CA SER A 25 -21.81 -28.09 -29.28
C SER A 25 -22.13 -28.01 -30.77
N LEU A 26 -22.49 -26.82 -31.26
CA LEU A 26 -22.52 -26.50 -32.69
C LEU A 26 -21.24 -25.74 -33.06
N TYR A 27 -20.25 -26.52 -33.50
CA TYR A 27 -19.21 -26.06 -34.42
C TYR A 27 -19.66 -26.46 -35.82
N GLN A 28 -19.61 -25.53 -36.79
CA GLN A 28 -19.26 -25.87 -38.18
C GLN A 28 -18.54 -24.70 -38.89
N PRO A 29 -17.74 -24.99 -39.93
CA PRO A 29 -16.44 -24.36 -40.18
C PRO A 29 -16.33 -23.66 -41.54
N LEU A 30 -15.40 -22.71 -41.72
CA LEU A 30 -14.80 -22.41 -43.02
C LEU A 30 -13.32 -22.00 -42.90
N PHE A 31 -12.47 -22.92 -43.35
CA PHE A 31 -11.20 -22.80 -44.10
C PHE A 31 -10.18 -21.65 -43.88
N SER A 32 -8.99 -22.11 -43.44
CA SER A 32 -7.65 -21.82 -43.97
C SER A 32 -7.17 -20.37 -44.18
N CYS A 33 -6.20 -19.95 -43.37
CA CYS A 33 -4.89 -19.59 -43.94
C CYS A 33 -3.77 -19.87 -42.92
N CYS A 34 -2.83 -20.71 -43.31
CA CYS A 34 -1.68 -21.12 -42.54
C CYS A 34 -0.58 -20.04 -42.58
N GLN A 35 -0.11 -19.59 -41.42
CA GLN A 35 1.31 -19.25 -41.25
C GLN A 35 1.84 -19.86 -39.96
N ARG A 36 2.54 -20.99 -40.11
CA ARG A 36 3.44 -21.55 -39.10
C ARG A 36 4.62 -20.59 -38.93
N LYS A 37 4.82 -20.03 -37.75
CA LYS A 37 6.15 -19.65 -37.27
C LYS A 37 6.56 -20.65 -36.19
N SER A 38 7.55 -21.46 -36.53
CA SER A 38 8.19 -22.44 -35.65
C SER A 38 8.95 -21.69 -34.56
N ILE A 39 8.68 -22.00 -33.28
CA ILE A 39 9.50 -21.56 -32.15
C ILE A 39 10.55 -22.64 -31.91
N ALA A 40 11.79 -22.34 -32.26
CA ALA A 40 12.94 -23.16 -31.91
C ALA A 40 13.32 -22.98 -30.42
N PRO A 41 13.89 -24.00 -29.76
CA PRO A 41 14.25 -23.92 -28.35
C PRO A 41 15.50 -23.06 -28.16
N MET A 42 15.41 -22.11 -27.24
CA MET A 42 16.48 -21.18 -26.89
C MET A 42 17.60 -21.94 -26.19
N LYS A 43 18.75 -22.08 -26.87
CA LYS A 43 19.98 -22.64 -26.31
C LYS A 43 20.47 -21.77 -25.16
N LYS A 44 20.88 -22.41 -24.06
CA LYS A 44 21.78 -21.84 -23.05
C LYS A 44 23.04 -21.37 -23.79
N THR A 45 23.30 -20.08 -23.80
CA THR A 45 24.57 -19.51 -24.24
C THR A 45 25.41 -19.17 -23.02
N ASP A 46 26.61 -19.72 -23.06
CA ASP A 46 27.67 -19.57 -22.09
C ASP A 46 28.10 -18.11 -21.94
N PHE A 47 28.57 -17.83 -20.73
CA PHE A 47 29.17 -16.57 -20.29
C PHE A 47 30.46 -16.33 -21.10
N VAL A 48 30.36 -15.59 -22.21
CA VAL A 48 31.51 -15.03 -22.91
C VAL A 48 31.67 -13.59 -22.44
N SER A 49 32.79 -13.33 -21.80
CA SER A 49 33.29 -12.02 -21.37
C SER A 49 33.40 -11.07 -22.56
N ALA A 50 32.42 -10.17 -22.68
CA ALA A 50 32.52 -9.01 -23.56
C ALA A 50 33.30 -7.91 -22.82
N SER A 51 34.56 -7.74 -23.23
CA SER A 51 35.34 -6.51 -23.04
C SER A 51 34.49 -5.29 -23.43
N SER A 52 34.20 -4.43 -22.46
CA SER A 52 33.35 -3.24 -22.64
C SER A 52 34.00 -2.02 -21.99
N ASP A 53 35.19 -1.70 -22.48
CA ASP A 53 35.95 -0.52 -22.05
C ASP A 53 35.24 0.80 -22.41
N ASP A 54 34.45 0.83 -23.50
CA ASP A 54 33.75 2.05 -23.95
C ASP A 54 32.57 2.47 -23.07
N SER A 55 31.83 1.51 -22.47
CA SER A 55 30.69 1.84 -21.59
C SER A 55 31.13 2.38 -20.22
N LEU A 56 32.32 1.96 -19.76
CA LEU A 56 32.95 2.43 -18.53
C LEU A 56 33.56 3.82 -18.71
N LYS A 57 34.09 4.14 -19.90
CA LYS A 57 34.63 5.47 -20.21
C LYS A 57 33.55 6.55 -20.19
N ASP A 58 32.42 6.31 -20.87
CA ASP A 58 31.28 7.25 -20.91
C ASP A 58 30.65 7.49 -19.52
N THR A 59 30.57 6.44 -18.69
CA THR A 59 30.06 6.59 -17.31
C THR A 59 31.05 7.26 -16.36
N GLY A 60 32.36 7.11 -16.60
CA GLY A 60 33.41 7.79 -15.86
C GLY A 60 33.45 9.30 -16.13
N GLU A 61 33.36 9.72 -17.39
CA GLU A 61 33.30 11.14 -17.76
C GLU A 61 32.03 11.80 -17.19
N LYS A 62 30.88 11.12 -17.30
CA LYS A 62 29.63 11.55 -16.65
C LYS A 62 29.73 11.69 -15.14
N LEU A 63 30.61 10.94 -14.47
CA LEU A 63 30.79 11.06 -13.02
C LEU A 63 31.58 12.31 -12.66
N GLU A 64 32.59 12.65 -13.47
CA GLU A 64 33.42 13.83 -13.29
C GLU A 64 32.59 15.11 -13.48
N ASP A 65 31.67 15.16 -14.42
CA ASP A 65 30.86 16.36 -14.70
C ASP A 65 29.83 16.68 -13.60
N LEU A 66 29.58 15.76 -12.66
CA LEU A 66 28.58 15.94 -11.60
C LEU A 66 29.06 16.80 -10.43
N TYR A 67 30.35 17.08 -10.32
CA TYR A 67 30.94 17.76 -9.16
C TYR A 67 31.86 18.90 -9.59
N SER A 68 31.84 20.02 -8.87
CA SER A 68 32.80 21.10 -9.05
C SER A 68 34.22 20.67 -8.64
N SER A 69 35.25 21.35 -9.14
CA SER A 69 36.66 21.04 -8.82
C SER A 69 36.96 21.06 -7.32
N GLU A 70 36.32 21.97 -6.58
CA GLU A 70 36.41 22.07 -5.12
C GLU A 70 35.82 20.84 -4.43
N GLN A 71 34.63 20.41 -4.87
CA GLN A 71 33.96 19.22 -4.35
C GLN A 71 34.75 17.95 -4.66
N LYS A 72 35.29 17.82 -5.87
CA LYS A 72 36.15 16.68 -6.23
C LYS A 72 37.36 16.58 -5.32
N SER A 73 38.05 17.70 -5.09
CA SER A 73 39.22 17.76 -4.22
C SER A 73 38.88 17.35 -2.79
N ALA A 74 37.75 17.82 -2.26
CA ALA A 74 37.27 17.43 -0.93
C ALA A 74 36.93 15.93 -0.83
N ILE A 75 36.28 15.37 -1.84
CA ILE A 75 35.96 13.94 -1.89
C ILE A 75 37.24 13.10 -1.94
N LEU A 76 38.15 13.41 -2.87
CA LEU A 76 39.41 12.70 -3.04
C LEU A 76 40.28 12.78 -1.78
N HIS A 77 40.32 13.94 -1.13
CA HIS A 77 41.02 14.10 0.14
C HIS A 77 40.53 13.09 1.18
N VAL A 78 39.22 12.99 1.40
CA VAL A 78 38.65 12.03 2.35
C VAL A 78 38.94 10.59 1.95
N LEU A 79 38.79 10.24 0.67
CA LEU A 79 39.04 8.88 0.18
C LEU A 79 40.50 8.45 0.30
N ASN A 80 41.45 9.39 0.17
CA ASN A 80 42.88 9.11 0.25
C ASN A 80 43.44 9.14 1.68
N THR A 81 42.84 9.92 2.58
CA THR A 81 43.38 10.13 3.94
C THR A 81 42.66 9.35 5.03
N ALA A 82 41.34 9.16 4.91
CA ALA A 82 40.54 8.58 6.00
C ALA A 82 40.88 7.10 6.25
N SER A 83 40.89 6.69 7.51
CA SER A 83 41.02 5.30 7.95
C SER A 83 39.76 4.49 7.62
N VAL A 84 39.85 3.15 7.73
CA VAL A 84 38.69 2.25 7.53
C VAL A 84 37.52 2.63 8.45
N ASN A 85 37.80 3.02 9.69
CA ASN A 85 36.79 3.39 10.69
C ASN A 85 36.13 4.74 10.35
N GLU A 86 36.92 5.72 9.92
CA GLU A 86 36.41 7.03 9.49
C GLU A 86 35.58 6.92 8.20
N LEU A 87 36.02 6.11 7.24
CA LEU A 87 35.23 5.80 6.05
C LEU A 87 33.94 5.04 6.42
N ALA A 88 33.98 4.13 7.40
CA ALA A 88 32.80 3.41 7.86
C ALA A 88 31.77 4.31 8.58
N ALA A 89 32.15 5.52 9.01
CA ALA A 89 31.20 6.48 9.57
C ALA A 89 30.13 6.90 8.54
N PHE A 90 30.49 6.95 7.24
CA PHE A 90 29.55 7.26 6.16
C PHE A 90 28.67 6.04 5.83
N THR A 91 27.35 6.23 5.77
CA THR A 91 26.37 5.13 5.61
C THR A 91 26.60 4.27 4.37
N PHE A 92 27.05 4.86 3.26
CA PHE A 92 27.30 4.15 2.01
C PHE A 92 28.67 3.47 1.91
N LEU A 93 29.56 3.71 2.87
CA LEU A 93 30.92 3.17 2.93
C LEU A 93 31.13 2.10 4.01
N ARG A 94 30.08 1.76 4.77
CA ARG A 94 30.15 0.73 5.83
C ARG A 94 30.57 -0.65 5.32
N GLY A 95 31.24 -1.39 6.18
CA GLY A 95 31.59 -2.80 5.97
C GLY A 95 32.67 -2.99 4.91
N ARG A 96 32.43 -3.90 3.95
CA ARG A 96 33.44 -4.28 2.94
C ARG A 96 33.90 -3.13 2.04
N LYS A 97 33.09 -2.07 1.90
CA LYS A 97 33.39 -0.95 1.00
C LYS A 97 34.52 -0.06 1.51
N SER A 98 34.53 0.32 2.79
CA SER A 98 35.65 1.07 3.38
C SER A 98 36.96 0.28 3.32
N VAL A 99 36.89 -1.02 3.61
CA VAL A 99 38.05 -1.93 3.50
C VAL A 99 38.58 -1.99 2.06
N ASN A 100 37.69 -2.08 1.07
CA ASN A 100 38.08 -2.14 -0.34
C ASN A 100 38.74 -0.85 -0.83
N ILE A 101 38.28 0.33 -0.38
CA ILE A 101 38.90 1.62 -0.71
C ILE A 101 40.34 1.67 -0.19
N VAL A 102 40.54 1.33 1.09
CA VAL A 102 41.88 1.38 1.71
C VAL A 102 42.82 0.37 1.04
N LYS A 103 42.35 -0.87 0.82
CA LYS A 103 43.14 -1.88 0.08
C LYS A 103 43.47 -1.46 -1.34
N HIS A 104 42.56 -0.78 -2.02
CA HIS A 104 42.80 -0.31 -3.39
C HIS A 104 43.87 0.77 -3.42
N ARG A 105 43.77 1.80 -2.56
CA ARG A 105 44.77 2.88 -2.54
C ARG A 105 46.14 2.43 -2.03
N GLU A 106 46.20 1.43 -1.15
CA GLU A 106 47.46 0.80 -0.72
C GLU A 106 48.13 0.03 -1.87
N LYS A 107 47.34 -0.58 -2.76
CA LYS A 107 47.83 -1.40 -3.86
C LYS A 107 48.18 -0.61 -5.12
N TYR A 108 47.36 0.39 -5.45
CA TYR A 108 47.45 1.13 -6.71
C TYR A 108 47.84 2.62 -6.54
N GLY A 109 48.02 3.07 -5.29
CA GLY A 109 48.31 4.47 -4.97
C GLY A 109 47.04 5.31 -4.73
N PRO A 110 47.20 6.58 -4.33
CA PRO A 110 46.07 7.47 -4.05
C PRO A 110 45.22 7.73 -5.30
N PHE A 111 43.91 7.83 -5.12
CA PHE A 111 42.95 8.17 -6.17
C PHE A 111 43.23 9.58 -6.71
N GLN A 112 43.40 9.69 -8.02
CA GLN A 112 43.62 10.97 -8.72
C GLN A 112 42.32 11.59 -9.25
N ASP A 113 41.35 10.74 -9.58
CA ASP A 113 40.04 11.12 -10.10
C ASP A 113 38.92 10.29 -9.45
N LEU A 114 37.67 10.72 -9.62
CA LEU A 114 36.51 9.99 -9.11
C LEU A 114 36.19 8.78 -9.99
N LYS A 115 36.58 8.81 -11.26
CA LYS A 115 36.43 7.67 -12.19
C LYS A 115 37.13 6.41 -11.68
N SER A 116 38.31 6.54 -11.08
CA SER A 116 39.09 5.46 -10.48
C SER A 116 38.34 4.70 -9.38
N LEU A 117 37.32 5.31 -8.75
CA LEU A 117 36.46 4.60 -7.80
C LEU A 117 35.68 3.46 -8.45
N MET A 118 35.39 3.53 -9.76
CA MET A 118 34.67 2.48 -10.48
C MET A 118 35.48 1.19 -10.64
N GLU A 119 36.80 1.26 -10.44
CA GLU A 119 37.71 0.11 -10.44
C GLU A 119 37.71 -0.61 -9.07
N VAL A 120 37.21 0.04 -8.03
CA VAL A 120 37.12 -0.54 -6.69
C VAL A 120 35.95 -1.54 -6.64
N PRO A 121 36.17 -2.77 -6.12
CA PRO A 121 35.09 -3.74 -6.00
C PRO A 121 33.91 -3.20 -5.19
N LEU A 122 32.69 -3.38 -5.72
CA LEU A 122 31.39 -2.90 -5.19
C LEU A 122 31.05 -1.43 -5.47
N PHE A 123 31.83 -0.73 -6.29
CA PHE A 123 31.59 0.66 -6.68
C PHE A 123 31.14 0.75 -8.14
N GLN A 124 29.83 0.60 -8.35
CA GLN A 124 29.19 0.91 -9.63
C GLN A 124 28.78 2.39 -9.64
N PHE A 125 28.63 2.99 -10.83
CA PHE A 125 28.26 4.41 -11.01
C PHE A 125 27.22 4.94 -10.01
N LYS A 126 26.05 4.29 -9.89
CA LYS A 126 24.98 4.70 -8.95
C LYS A 126 25.41 4.68 -7.48
N ILE A 127 26.29 3.76 -7.11
CA ILE A 127 26.83 3.64 -5.75
C ILE A 127 27.90 4.70 -5.53
N THR A 128 28.79 4.91 -6.49
CA THR A 128 29.85 5.94 -6.44
C THR A 128 29.25 7.33 -6.26
N VAL A 129 28.21 7.68 -7.03
CA VAL A 129 27.47 8.94 -6.85
C VAL A 129 26.90 9.09 -5.43
N LYS A 130 26.33 8.02 -4.86
CA LYS A 130 25.81 8.06 -3.48
C LYS A 130 26.92 8.24 -2.44
N VAL A 131 28.09 7.65 -2.68
CA VAL A 131 29.25 7.78 -1.80
C VAL A 131 29.80 9.20 -1.84
N CYS A 132 30.07 9.75 -3.03
CA CYS A 132 30.55 11.12 -3.20
C CYS A 132 29.61 12.13 -2.52
N ASN A 133 28.30 12.01 -2.76
CA ASN A 133 27.29 12.84 -2.09
C ASN A 133 27.28 12.66 -0.55
N SER A 134 27.54 11.45 -0.05
CA SER A 134 27.62 11.18 1.39
C SER A 134 28.85 11.81 2.04
N ILE A 135 29.96 11.95 1.30
CA ILE A 135 31.19 12.56 1.78
C ILE A 135 31.04 14.09 1.82
N LEU A 136 30.45 14.68 0.78
CA LEU A 136 30.18 16.13 0.72
C LEU A 136 29.14 16.57 1.75
N LEU A 137 28.11 15.74 1.99
CA LEU A 137 27.04 15.98 2.95
C LEU A 137 27.04 14.88 4.01
N PRO A 138 28.00 14.89 4.97
CA PRO A 138 27.96 13.97 6.10
C PRO A 138 26.62 14.13 6.82
N GLU A 139 26.01 13.03 7.24
CA GLU A 139 24.66 13.00 7.82
C GLU A 139 24.47 13.94 9.03
N SER A 140 25.55 14.44 9.62
CA SER A 140 25.57 15.47 10.67
C SER A 140 25.22 16.89 10.18
N LYS A 141 25.47 17.21 8.90
CA LYS A 141 25.19 18.52 8.27
C LYS A 141 23.99 18.54 7.34
N ARG A 142 23.30 17.41 7.18
CA ARG A 142 21.91 17.47 6.70
C ARG A 142 21.13 18.18 7.78
N GLU A 143 20.74 19.43 7.53
CA GLU A 143 19.58 20.02 8.19
C GLU A 143 18.53 18.93 8.31
N LYS A 144 18.11 18.70 9.55
CA LYS A 144 17.25 17.60 9.98
C LYS A 144 16.16 17.34 8.93
N LYS A 145 16.39 16.43 7.98
CA LYS A 145 15.31 15.57 7.49
C LYS A 145 14.93 14.80 8.73
N GLU A 146 13.91 15.34 9.40
CA GLU A 146 13.33 14.91 10.66
C GLU A 146 13.74 13.48 10.93
N LYS A 147 14.70 13.31 11.85
CA LYS A 147 14.99 11.99 12.40
C LYS A 147 13.65 11.50 12.92
N ILE A 148 13.02 10.60 12.18
CA ILE A 148 11.81 9.89 12.59
C ILE A 148 12.14 9.34 13.98
N VAL A 149 11.62 10.01 15.01
CA VAL A 149 11.73 9.59 16.40
C VAL A 149 11.33 8.11 16.44
N PRO A 150 11.98 7.24 17.23
CA PRO A 150 11.66 5.81 17.27
C PRO A 150 10.15 5.52 17.38
N GLU A 151 9.39 6.36 18.10
CA GLU A 151 7.93 6.36 18.15
C GLU A 151 7.26 6.52 16.76
N ASN A 152 7.72 7.47 15.94
CA ASN A 152 7.16 7.72 14.60
C ASN A 152 7.42 6.56 13.61
N ARG A 153 8.35 5.65 13.93
CA ARG A 153 8.66 4.49 13.09
C ARG A 153 7.59 3.40 13.16
N SER A 154 6.91 3.26 14.30
CA SER A 154 5.75 2.35 14.43
C SER A 154 4.53 2.94 13.74
N LEU A 155 4.31 4.26 13.86
CA LEU A 155 3.22 4.99 13.19
C LEU A 155 3.27 4.82 11.66
N GLY A 156 4.47 4.88 11.06
CA GLY A 156 4.63 4.68 9.61
C GLY A 156 4.26 3.30 9.07
N LYS A 157 4.04 2.30 9.95
CA LYS A 157 3.45 1.00 9.58
C LYS A 157 1.93 1.05 9.57
N VAL A 158 1.32 1.92 10.37
CA VAL A 158 -0.13 2.04 10.54
C VAL A 158 -0.71 3.05 9.55
N VAL A 159 -0.11 4.23 9.45
CA VAL A 159 -0.58 5.36 8.62
C VAL A 159 0.57 5.95 7.79
N LYS A 160 0.23 6.43 6.58
CA LYS A 160 1.13 7.19 5.70
C LYS A 160 0.41 8.40 5.10
N PRO A 161 1.08 9.53 4.83
CA PRO A 161 2.43 9.86 5.25
C PRO A 161 2.57 9.90 6.78
N VAL A 162 3.81 9.86 7.27
CA VAL A 162 4.06 9.94 8.72
C VAL A 162 3.79 11.37 9.16
N ILE A 163 2.90 11.54 10.14
CA ILE A 163 2.57 12.82 10.77
C ILE A 163 3.11 12.78 12.20
N GLU A 164 3.53 13.94 12.71
CA GLU A 164 3.92 14.10 14.11
C GLU A 164 2.74 13.74 15.03
N ARG A 165 2.98 12.85 15.99
CA ARG A 165 1.96 12.39 16.95
C ARG A 165 1.25 13.57 17.65
N LYS A 166 2.00 14.61 18.03
CA LYS A 166 1.45 15.80 18.67
C LYS A 166 0.32 16.44 17.82
N LYS A 167 0.50 16.54 16.50
CA LYS A 167 -0.54 17.06 15.60
C LYS A 167 -1.75 16.14 15.50
N LEU A 168 -1.55 14.82 15.56
CA LEU A 168 -2.65 13.86 15.61
C LEU A 168 -3.43 13.96 16.93
N GLN A 169 -2.75 14.27 18.03
CA GLN A 169 -3.36 14.46 19.36
C GLN A 169 -4.08 15.80 19.52
N GLU A 170 -3.64 16.83 18.80
CA GLU A 170 -4.29 18.15 18.74
C GLU A 170 -5.51 18.18 17.81
N ALA A 171 -5.77 17.10 17.07
CA ALA A 171 -6.94 17.03 16.19
C ALA A 171 -8.24 17.00 17.01
N ASP A 172 -9.19 17.86 16.63
CA ASP A 172 -10.53 17.90 17.20
C ASP A 172 -11.41 16.81 16.58
N SER A 173 -11.26 16.56 15.28
CA SER A 173 -12.01 15.51 14.60
C SER A 173 -11.34 14.96 13.35
N ILE A 174 -11.76 13.75 12.96
CA ILE A 174 -11.35 13.10 11.71
C ILE A 174 -12.54 12.65 10.88
N VAL A 175 -12.36 12.56 9.56
CA VAL A 175 -13.27 11.82 8.69
C VAL A 175 -12.55 10.58 8.16
N SER A 176 -13.02 9.40 8.56
CA SER A 176 -12.58 8.12 8.03
C SER A 176 -13.38 7.75 6.79
N ILE A 177 -12.72 7.49 5.68
CA ILE A 177 -13.31 7.24 4.36
C ILE A 177 -12.87 5.85 3.88
N VAL A 178 -13.86 5.04 3.51
CA VAL A 178 -13.66 3.72 2.91
C VAL A 178 -14.48 3.63 1.64
N PHE A 179 -13.85 3.16 0.56
CA PHE A 179 -14.52 3.00 -0.73
C PHE A 179 -14.35 1.59 -1.29
N GLY A 180 -15.31 1.22 -2.11
CA GLY A 180 -15.39 -0.02 -2.86
C GLY A 180 -15.51 0.29 -4.35
N LYS A 181 -15.89 -0.71 -5.13
CA LYS A 181 -16.10 -0.55 -6.59
C LYS A 181 -17.35 0.27 -6.93
N GLU A 182 -18.35 0.24 -6.05
CA GLU A 182 -19.67 0.84 -6.29
C GLU A 182 -20.12 1.80 -5.20
N LYS A 183 -19.41 1.80 -4.06
CA LYS A 183 -19.82 2.51 -2.84
C LYS A 183 -18.66 3.27 -2.25
N ILE A 184 -18.98 4.35 -1.58
CA ILE A 184 -18.06 5.08 -0.71
C ILE A 184 -18.82 5.42 0.56
N ALA A 185 -18.18 5.22 1.70
CA ALA A 185 -18.74 5.50 3.00
C ALA A 185 -17.74 6.26 3.85
N TRP A 186 -18.26 7.08 4.76
CA TRP A 186 -17.43 7.84 5.67
C TRP A 186 -18.06 8.03 7.02
N THR A 187 -17.20 8.15 8.02
CA THR A 187 -17.53 8.39 9.42
C THR A 187 -16.78 9.64 9.89
N HIS A 188 -17.51 10.62 10.42
CA HIS A 188 -16.96 11.79 11.12
C HIS A 188 -16.98 11.50 12.62
N LEU A 189 -15.80 11.51 13.23
CA LEU A 189 -15.59 11.12 14.61
C LEU A 189 -14.71 12.16 15.32
N ASP A 190 -15.18 12.68 16.45
CA ASP A 190 -14.43 13.64 17.25
C ASP A 190 -13.43 12.96 18.21
N ASN A 191 -12.60 13.77 18.86
CA ASN A 191 -11.62 13.31 19.84
C ASN A 191 -12.22 12.75 21.14
N ARG A 192 -13.54 12.77 21.28
CA ARG A 192 -14.29 12.13 22.37
C ARG A 192 -14.91 10.80 21.94
N LEU A 193 -14.55 10.31 20.76
CA LEU A 193 -15.13 9.11 20.14
C LEU A 193 -16.64 9.22 19.91
N THR A 194 -17.16 10.43 19.68
CA THR A 194 -18.57 10.67 19.34
C THR A 194 -18.77 10.68 17.83
N VAL A 195 -19.70 9.86 17.33
CA VAL A 195 -20.05 9.80 15.91
C VAL A 195 -20.90 11.02 15.54
N LEU A 196 -20.26 12.02 14.95
CA LEU A 196 -20.91 13.25 14.48
C LEU A 196 -21.69 13.02 13.17
N GLY A 197 -21.20 12.12 12.33
CA GLY A 197 -21.83 11.78 11.05
C GLY A 197 -21.37 10.42 10.56
N TRP A 198 -22.27 9.67 9.93
CA TRP A 198 -21.94 8.34 9.40
C TRP A 198 -22.89 7.99 8.26
N GLN A 199 -22.34 7.85 7.06
CA GLN A 199 -23.13 7.76 5.83
C GLN A 199 -22.41 7.00 4.72
N GLN A 200 -23.19 6.55 3.73
CA GLN A 200 -22.67 5.94 2.49
C GLN A 200 -23.37 6.50 1.26
N ARG A 201 -22.67 6.46 0.13
CA ARG A 201 -23.21 6.74 -1.19
C ARG A 201 -23.11 5.50 -2.07
N ASN A 202 -24.26 5.03 -2.54
CA ASN A 202 -24.40 3.82 -3.38
C ASN A 202 -24.21 4.08 -4.89
N LYS A 203 -24.24 5.33 -5.33
CA LYS A 203 -24.06 5.73 -6.75
C LYS A 203 -22.60 6.05 -7.05
N PHE A 204 -21.66 5.26 -6.54
CA PHE A 204 -20.21 5.43 -6.75
C PHE A 204 -19.69 4.42 -7.79
N LYS A 205 -20.44 4.20 -8.87
CA LYS A 205 -20.17 3.18 -9.90
C LYS A 205 -19.17 3.68 -10.95
N LEU A 206 -17.95 3.97 -10.52
CA LEU A 206 -16.88 4.51 -11.37
C LEU A 206 -16.17 3.45 -12.24
N MET A 207 -16.27 2.17 -11.86
CA MET A 207 -15.66 1.04 -12.57
C MET A 207 -16.44 0.54 -13.79
N LYS A 208 -17.47 1.27 -14.26
CA LYS A 208 -18.11 0.95 -15.55
C LYS A 208 -17.11 1.19 -16.68
N GLU A 209 -17.23 0.44 -17.77
CA GLU A 209 -16.25 0.05 -18.82
C GLU A 209 -15.23 1.08 -19.34
N THR A 210 -15.34 2.36 -19.01
CA THR A 210 -14.36 3.39 -19.38
C THR A 210 -13.85 4.09 -18.12
N ASN A 211 -12.60 3.82 -17.72
CA ASN A 211 -11.88 4.52 -16.64
C ASN A 211 -11.57 5.97 -17.06
N ARG A 212 -12.60 6.79 -17.28
CA ARG A 212 -12.48 8.17 -17.78
C ARG A 212 -12.17 9.12 -16.63
N PRO A 213 -11.04 9.83 -16.63
CA PRO A 213 -10.67 10.74 -15.54
C PRO A 213 -11.74 11.82 -15.24
N SER A 214 -12.42 12.34 -16.27
CA SER A 214 -13.48 13.35 -16.08
C SER A 214 -14.63 12.84 -15.21
N MET A 215 -15.09 11.61 -15.43
CA MET A 215 -16.17 10.99 -14.65
C MET A 215 -15.75 10.78 -13.18
N TYR A 216 -14.49 10.40 -12.96
CA TYR A 216 -13.94 10.28 -11.61
C TYR A 216 -13.91 11.64 -10.91
N LEU A 217 -13.44 12.68 -11.59
CA LEU A 217 -13.39 14.03 -11.03
C LEU A 217 -14.79 14.53 -10.64
N GLU A 218 -15.77 14.44 -11.53
CA GLU A 218 -17.16 14.87 -11.28
C GLU A 218 -17.77 14.12 -10.09
N THR A 219 -17.65 12.79 -10.10
CA THR A 219 -18.25 11.94 -9.06
C THR A 219 -17.58 12.17 -7.71
N ILE A 220 -16.25 12.20 -7.66
CA ILE A 220 -15.51 12.37 -6.40
C ILE A 220 -15.68 13.79 -5.87
N SER A 221 -15.72 14.82 -6.74
CA SER A 221 -16.02 16.20 -6.31
C SER A 221 -17.39 16.30 -5.65
N SER A 222 -18.41 15.63 -6.23
CA SER A 222 -19.74 15.56 -5.63
C SER A 222 -19.77 14.81 -4.29
N VAL A 223 -18.88 13.84 -4.08
CA VAL A 223 -18.75 13.17 -2.77
C VAL A 223 -18.05 14.09 -1.76
N VAL A 224 -16.95 14.73 -2.18
CA VAL A 224 -16.17 15.64 -1.33
C VAL A 224 -17.01 16.82 -0.84
N SER A 225 -17.97 17.31 -1.63
CA SER A 225 -18.90 18.36 -1.18
C SER A 225 -19.86 17.93 -0.06
N GLU A 226 -20.05 16.62 0.15
CA GLU A 226 -20.89 16.07 1.23
C GLU A 226 -20.07 15.66 2.47
N ILE A 227 -18.73 15.67 2.35
CA ILE A 227 -17.83 15.33 3.45
C ILE A 227 -17.65 16.57 4.34
N PRO A 228 -17.92 16.47 5.66
CA PRO A 228 -17.72 17.59 6.58
C PRO A 228 -16.24 17.94 6.71
N GLU A 229 -15.95 19.18 7.11
CA GLU A 229 -14.58 19.59 7.44
C GLU A 229 -14.08 18.84 8.67
N ALA A 230 -12.82 18.44 8.63
CA ALA A 230 -12.09 17.82 9.74
C ALA A 230 -10.59 18.09 9.62
N ASP A 231 -9.85 17.84 10.70
CA ASP A 231 -8.40 18.07 10.74
C ASP A 231 -7.66 17.05 9.87
N PHE A 232 -8.13 15.80 9.88
CA PHE A 232 -7.59 14.72 9.07
C PHE A 232 -8.67 13.91 8.36
N TYR A 233 -8.35 13.49 7.14
CA TYR A 233 -9.15 12.59 6.31
C TYR A 233 -8.40 11.26 6.14
N VAL A 234 -8.93 10.19 6.71
CA VAL A 234 -8.26 8.89 6.77
C VAL A 234 -8.83 7.96 5.71
N LEU A 235 -8.05 7.63 4.69
CA LEU A 235 -8.38 6.70 3.63
C LEU A 235 -7.92 5.29 3.98
N GLU A 236 -8.69 4.28 3.57
CA GLU A 236 -8.25 2.89 3.69
C GLU A 236 -7.15 2.54 2.68
N LYS A 237 -6.01 2.06 3.17
CA LYS A 237 -4.95 1.50 2.34
C LYS A 237 -5.12 0.00 2.16
N ARG A 238 -5.52 -0.38 0.95
CA ARG A 238 -5.53 -1.78 0.48
C ARG A 238 -4.22 -2.13 -0.21
N THR A 239 -3.76 -3.35 -0.01
CA THR A 239 -2.60 -3.91 -0.71
C THR A 239 -3.07 -4.80 -1.86
N PHE A 240 -2.72 -4.42 -3.08
CA PHE A 240 -2.93 -5.25 -4.26
C PHE A 240 -1.60 -5.87 -4.67
N SER A 241 -1.58 -7.18 -4.92
CA SER A 241 -0.39 -7.83 -5.45
C SER A 241 -0.24 -7.49 -6.93
N LEU A 242 0.89 -6.89 -7.31
CA LEU A 242 1.21 -6.60 -8.71
C LEU A 242 1.40 -7.87 -9.56
N GLN A 243 1.57 -9.02 -8.91
CA GLN A 243 1.67 -10.31 -9.59
C GLN A 243 0.30 -10.82 -10.09
N GLN A 244 -0.80 -10.31 -9.53
CA GLN A 244 -2.16 -10.70 -9.89
C GLN A 244 -2.73 -9.75 -10.94
N THR A 245 -2.34 -9.95 -12.20
CA THR A 245 -2.77 -9.12 -13.34
C THR A 245 -4.29 -9.01 -13.49
N ALA A 246 -5.04 -10.06 -13.13
CA ALA A 246 -6.50 -10.06 -13.15
C ALA A 246 -7.13 -9.00 -12.23
N LEU A 247 -6.44 -8.57 -11.17
CA LEU A 247 -6.92 -7.54 -10.25
C LEU A 247 -6.49 -6.13 -10.65
N PHE A 248 -5.71 -5.97 -11.73
CA PHE A 248 -5.18 -4.67 -12.15
C PHE A 248 -6.27 -3.60 -12.37
N PRO A 249 -7.40 -3.87 -13.06
CA PRO A 249 -8.45 -2.86 -13.23
C PRO A 249 -9.03 -2.37 -11.90
N VAL A 250 -9.18 -3.29 -10.95
CA VAL A 250 -9.63 -2.98 -9.59
C VAL A 250 -8.57 -2.12 -8.90
N ALA A 251 -7.31 -2.56 -8.89
CA ALA A 251 -6.21 -1.81 -8.29
C ALA A 251 -6.10 -0.40 -8.87
N LEU A 252 -6.20 -0.25 -10.19
CA LEU A 252 -6.18 1.04 -10.87
C LEU A 252 -7.30 1.95 -10.40
N HIS A 253 -8.54 1.45 -10.33
CA HIS A 253 -9.67 2.19 -9.78
C HIS A 253 -9.38 2.70 -8.36
N PHE A 254 -8.88 1.85 -7.47
CA PHE A 254 -8.53 2.24 -6.11
C PHE A 254 -7.48 3.35 -6.06
N HIS A 255 -6.45 3.26 -6.90
CA HIS A 255 -5.38 4.27 -6.95
C HIS A 255 -5.88 5.61 -7.52
N ILE A 256 -6.78 5.60 -8.51
CA ILE A 256 -7.36 6.84 -9.06
C ILE A 256 -8.23 7.52 -8.00
N VAL A 257 -9.11 6.77 -7.32
CA VAL A 257 -9.95 7.33 -6.25
C VAL A 257 -9.08 7.85 -5.10
N GLU A 258 -8.08 7.08 -4.65
CA GLU A 258 -7.13 7.51 -3.61
C GLU A 258 -6.45 8.81 -4.03
N ALA A 259 -5.87 8.88 -5.23
CA ALA A 259 -5.17 10.07 -5.71
C ALA A 259 -6.07 11.31 -5.79
N MET A 260 -7.31 11.18 -6.29
CA MET A 260 -8.24 12.31 -6.36
C MET A 260 -8.71 12.77 -5.00
N LEU A 261 -8.98 11.86 -4.06
CA LEU A 261 -9.30 12.21 -2.68
C LEU A 261 -8.14 12.93 -2.00
N TYR A 262 -6.90 12.45 -2.20
CA TYR A 262 -5.70 13.15 -1.73
C TYR A 262 -5.63 14.58 -2.26
N SER A 263 -5.87 14.78 -3.56
CA SER A 263 -5.79 16.12 -4.16
C SER A 263 -6.92 17.05 -3.70
N LEU A 264 -8.16 16.56 -3.63
CA LEU A 264 -9.33 17.39 -3.37
C LEU A 264 -9.55 17.71 -1.88
N LEU A 265 -9.14 16.82 -0.98
CA LEU A 265 -9.31 17.02 0.47
C LEU A 265 -8.12 17.74 1.12
N ASN A 266 -6.93 17.72 0.51
CA ASN A 266 -5.77 18.52 0.96
C ASN A 266 -5.87 19.99 0.50
N LYS A 267 -6.92 20.69 0.90
CA LYS A 267 -7.30 22.02 0.37
C LYS A 267 -6.21 23.09 0.47
N THR A 268 -5.38 23.09 1.52
CA THR A 268 -4.34 24.12 1.75
C THR A 268 -2.91 23.60 1.60
N PHE A 269 -2.72 22.34 1.16
CA PHE A 269 -1.39 21.74 1.04
C PHE A 269 -0.45 22.52 0.11
N ALA A 270 -0.98 23.15 -0.94
CA ALA A 270 -0.20 23.99 -1.84
C ALA A 270 0.42 25.22 -1.15
N HIS A 271 -0.17 25.67 -0.04
CA HIS A 271 0.29 26.84 0.71
C HIS A 271 1.19 26.46 1.89
N ASP A 272 0.83 25.40 2.61
CA ASP A 272 1.43 25.07 3.90
C ASP A 272 2.25 23.78 3.90
N GLY A 273 2.15 22.96 2.85
CA GLY A 273 2.84 21.66 2.73
C GLY A 273 2.37 20.60 3.74
N HIS A 274 1.30 20.85 4.49
CA HIS A 274 0.80 19.95 5.53
C HIS A 274 -0.22 18.96 4.97
N HIS A 275 0.10 17.67 5.10
CA HIS A 275 -0.80 16.58 4.76
C HIS A 275 -1.94 16.46 5.78
N ARG A 276 -3.18 16.54 5.30
CA ARG A 276 -4.42 16.27 6.04
C ARG A 276 -5.04 14.95 5.62
N VAL A 277 -4.76 14.47 4.41
CA VAL A 277 -5.20 13.15 3.94
C VAL A 277 -4.15 12.10 4.27
N LEU A 278 -4.59 11.02 4.90
CA LEU A 278 -3.77 9.93 5.43
C LEU A 278 -4.27 8.59 4.89
N SER A 279 -3.39 7.61 4.71
CA SER A 279 -3.72 6.24 4.27
C SER A 279 -3.42 5.26 5.40
N MET A 280 -4.46 4.66 5.99
CA MET A 280 -4.37 3.71 7.11
C MET A 280 -4.43 2.26 6.63
N SER A 281 -3.58 1.38 7.15
CA SER A 281 -3.52 -0.02 6.70
C SER A 281 -4.77 -0.82 7.10
N ARG A 282 -5.50 -1.34 6.09
CA ARG A 282 -6.66 -2.26 6.29
C ARG A 282 -6.32 -3.45 7.20
N ASN A 283 -5.11 -4.00 7.05
CA ASN A 283 -4.70 -5.19 7.81
C ASN A 283 -4.39 -4.85 9.26
N VAL A 284 -3.90 -3.64 9.55
CA VAL A 284 -3.67 -3.21 10.93
C VAL A 284 -5.02 -3.01 11.63
N VAL A 285 -5.97 -2.34 10.98
CA VAL A 285 -7.35 -2.20 11.49
C VAL A 285 -7.98 -3.58 11.70
N GLY A 286 -7.82 -4.51 10.75
CA GLY A 286 -8.34 -5.88 10.88
C GLY A 286 -7.75 -6.63 12.07
N LYS A 287 -6.45 -6.53 12.32
CA LYS A 287 -5.80 -7.13 13.49
C LYS A 287 -6.27 -6.52 14.81
N HIS A 288 -6.48 -5.20 14.82
CA HIS A 288 -6.89 -4.46 16.02
C HIS A 288 -8.28 -4.89 16.54
N PHE A 289 -9.17 -5.34 15.66
CA PHE A 289 -10.49 -5.85 16.03
C PHE A 289 -10.62 -7.37 15.91
N ASP A 290 -9.51 -8.10 15.84
CA ASP A 290 -9.50 -9.56 15.72
C ASP A 290 -10.31 -10.10 14.52
N LEU A 291 -10.33 -9.35 13.41
CA LEU A 291 -11.06 -9.67 12.18
C LEU A 291 -10.21 -10.47 11.18
N MET A 292 -9.04 -10.98 11.56
CA MET A 292 -8.13 -11.66 10.63
C MET A 292 -8.27 -13.18 10.73
N LEU A 293 -8.60 -13.83 9.62
CA LEU A 293 -8.48 -15.27 9.42
C LEU A 293 -7.27 -15.53 8.50
N GLY A 294 -6.13 -15.83 9.11
CA GLY A 294 -4.86 -15.91 8.39
C GLY A 294 -4.47 -14.55 7.79
N SER A 295 -4.45 -14.46 6.46
CA SER A 295 -4.19 -13.22 5.73
C SER A 295 -5.46 -12.50 5.24
N MET A 296 -6.64 -13.11 5.43
CA MET A 296 -7.91 -12.54 4.98
C MET A 296 -8.64 -11.86 6.12
N ARG A 297 -9.25 -10.70 5.84
CA ARG A 297 -10.07 -9.98 6.80
C ARG A 297 -11.55 -10.38 6.65
N THR A 298 -12.22 -10.69 7.75
CA THR A 298 -13.66 -10.96 7.83
C THR A 298 -14.47 -9.67 7.97
N SER A 299 -15.80 -9.79 7.89
CA SER A 299 -16.72 -8.67 8.05
C SER A 299 -16.64 -8.07 9.45
N GLY A 300 -16.61 -6.74 9.53
CA GLY A 300 -16.64 -5.98 10.78
C GLY A 300 -18.04 -5.77 11.35
N MET A 301 -19.09 -6.25 10.66
CA MET A 301 -20.49 -5.98 11.01
C MET A 301 -20.83 -6.33 12.47
N ALA A 302 -20.39 -7.51 12.94
CA ALA A 302 -20.69 -7.96 14.30
C ALA A 302 -20.07 -7.04 15.36
N VAL A 303 -18.84 -6.56 15.14
CA VAL A 303 -18.16 -5.61 16.05
C VAL A 303 -18.93 -4.29 16.11
N VAL A 304 -19.35 -3.79 14.96
CA VAL A 304 -20.13 -2.54 14.87
C VAL A 304 -21.51 -2.68 15.51
N GLN A 305 -22.17 -3.83 15.37
CA GLN A 305 -23.42 -4.11 16.09
C GLN A 305 -23.21 -4.07 17.60
N GLN A 306 -22.11 -4.64 18.11
CA GLN A 306 -21.77 -4.56 19.53
C GLN A 306 -21.54 -3.11 19.97
N PHE A 307 -20.87 -2.27 19.17
CA PHE A 307 -20.70 -0.85 19.50
C PHE A 307 -22.03 -0.12 19.66
N LEU A 308 -23.00 -0.37 18.78
CA LEU A 308 -24.33 0.24 18.89
C LEU A 308 -25.09 -0.23 20.13
N LEU A 309 -24.94 -1.50 20.53
CA LEU A 309 -25.55 -2.03 21.75
C LEU A 309 -24.88 -1.45 23.00
N ASP A 310 -23.56 -1.54 23.07
CA ASP A 310 -22.75 -1.12 24.22
C ASP A 310 -22.87 0.38 24.51
N SER A 311 -22.96 1.21 23.47
CA SER A 311 -23.11 2.67 23.64
C SER A 311 -24.33 3.09 24.46
N THR A 312 -25.34 2.23 24.54
CA THR A 312 -26.55 2.47 25.35
C THR A 312 -26.53 1.80 26.70
N LEU A 313 -25.62 0.83 26.91
CA LEU A 313 -25.64 -0.07 28.07
C LEU A 313 -24.43 0.11 28.99
N LYS A 314 -23.30 0.60 28.49
CA LYS A 314 -22.03 0.68 29.22
C LYS A 314 -21.58 2.12 29.37
N ALA A 315 -21.07 2.46 30.56
CA ALA A 315 -20.47 3.75 30.84
C ALA A 315 -19.15 3.97 30.08
N GLU A 316 -18.37 2.90 29.88
CA GLU A 316 -17.11 2.92 29.12
C GLU A 316 -17.32 2.26 27.74
N SER A 317 -17.96 2.98 26.82
CA SER A 317 -18.08 2.56 25.42
C SER A 317 -16.84 2.99 24.62
N ARG A 318 -16.41 2.14 23.68
CA ARG A 318 -15.32 2.48 22.72
C ARG A 318 -15.73 3.52 21.69
N VAL A 319 -17.02 3.80 21.57
CA VAL A 319 -17.58 4.82 20.67
C VAL A 319 -18.97 5.24 21.18
N PHE A 320 -19.26 6.53 21.06
CA PHE A 320 -20.52 7.13 21.49
C PHE A 320 -21.35 7.52 20.28
N PHE A 321 -22.65 7.27 20.35
CA PHE A 321 -23.60 7.66 19.33
C PHE A 321 -24.60 8.65 19.94
N PRO A 322 -24.74 9.85 19.36
CA PRO A 322 -25.74 10.81 19.81
C PRO A 322 -27.15 10.20 19.75
N SER A 323 -27.98 10.52 20.75
CA SER A 323 -29.30 9.92 20.95
C SER A 323 -30.24 10.10 19.75
N GLU A 324 -30.14 11.23 19.07
CA GLU A 324 -30.91 11.60 17.88
C GLU A 324 -30.50 10.79 16.64
N SER A 325 -29.27 10.27 16.61
CA SER A 325 -28.71 9.56 15.46
C SER A 325 -28.67 8.04 15.67
N VAL A 326 -28.62 7.55 16.93
CA VAL A 326 -28.47 6.12 17.23
C VAL A 326 -29.64 5.27 16.72
N VAL A 327 -30.87 5.80 16.76
CA VAL A 327 -32.06 5.12 16.22
C VAL A 327 -31.93 4.93 14.70
N ARG A 328 -31.49 5.98 13.99
CA ARG A 328 -31.23 5.92 12.55
C ARG A 328 -30.16 4.86 12.22
N TYR A 329 -29.09 4.79 13.01
CA TYR A 329 -28.01 3.83 12.79
C TYR A 329 -28.41 2.38 13.09
N ARG A 330 -29.25 2.15 14.11
CA ARG A 330 -29.84 0.82 14.37
C ARG A 330 -30.75 0.37 13.23
N ASN A 331 -31.62 1.24 12.74
CA ASN A 331 -32.47 0.91 11.58
C ASN A 331 -31.66 0.59 10.32
N LEU A 332 -30.48 1.21 10.18
CA LEU A 332 -29.55 0.93 9.10
C LEU A 332 -28.91 -0.48 9.20
N MET A 333 -28.83 -1.06 10.41
CA MET A 333 -28.41 -2.45 10.63
C MET A 333 -29.51 -3.45 10.32
N GLU A 334 -30.75 -3.11 10.69
CA GLU A 334 -31.91 -4.01 10.60
C GLU A 334 -32.51 -4.10 9.19
N THR A 335 -32.10 -3.21 8.27
CA THR A 335 -32.62 -3.23 6.90
C THR A 335 -32.19 -4.50 6.18
N ASN A 336 -33.09 -5.50 6.15
CA ASN A 336 -33.00 -6.83 5.50
C ASN A 336 -32.91 -6.80 3.96
N GLY A 337 -32.31 -5.76 3.37
CA GLY A 337 -31.92 -5.82 1.97
C GLY A 337 -30.60 -6.55 1.89
N GLY A 338 -30.46 -7.58 1.04
CA GLY A 338 -29.20 -8.33 0.81
C GLY A 338 -28.01 -7.50 0.29
N GLU A 339 -28.06 -6.18 0.45
CA GLU A 339 -27.04 -5.21 0.13
C GLU A 339 -25.94 -5.21 1.20
N ARG A 340 -24.75 -5.68 0.83
CA ARG A 340 -23.56 -5.62 1.69
C ARG A 340 -23.17 -4.16 1.97
N LYS A 341 -22.96 -3.80 3.24
CA LYS A 341 -22.59 -2.45 3.72
C LYS A 341 -21.20 -2.43 4.36
N GLU A 342 -20.27 -3.24 3.84
CA GLU A 342 -18.93 -3.42 4.41
C GLU A 342 -18.15 -2.10 4.46
N GLU A 343 -18.23 -1.24 3.44
CA GLU A 343 -17.57 0.06 3.45
C GLU A 343 -18.03 0.95 4.61
N LEU A 344 -19.32 0.89 4.94
CA LEU A 344 -19.92 1.65 6.03
C LEU A 344 -19.37 1.15 7.38
N TRP A 345 -19.36 -0.16 7.61
CA TRP A 345 -18.81 -0.78 8.82
C TRP A 345 -17.31 -0.48 8.96
N ASP A 346 -16.56 -0.68 7.88
CA ASP A 346 -15.12 -0.48 7.85
C ASP A 346 -14.74 0.98 8.10
N SER A 347 -15.55 1.95 7.66
CA SER A 347 -15.27 3.37 7.91
C SER A 347 -15.32 3.73 9.39
N LEU A 348 -16.28 3.19 10.13
CA LEU A 348 -16.40 3.42 11.57
C LEU A 348 -15.28 2.70 12.33
N LEU A 349 -15.02 1.43 12.00
CA LEU A 349 -13.93 0.67 12.63
C LEU A 349 -12.57 1.36 12.40
N GLN A 350 -12.31 1.84 11.19
CA GLN A 350 -11.08 2.57 10.90
C GLN A 350 -10.98 3.87 11.70
N ALA A 351 -12.08 4.60 11.92
CA ALA A 351 -12.10 5.82 12.73
C ALA A 351 -11.76 5.52 14.20
N VAL A 352 -12.39 4.49 14.78
CA VAL A 352 -12.13 4.06 16.17
C VAL A 352 -10.68 3.59 16.32
N ALA A 353 -10.20 2.75 15.40
CA ALA A 353 -8.81 2.28 15.41
C ALA A 353 -7.80 3.41 15.24
N PHE A 354 -8.12 4.47 14.48
CA PHE A 354 -7.24 5.63 14.34
C PHE A 354 -6.98 6.27 15.69
N TYR A 355 -8.03 6.59 16.46
CA TYR A 355 -7.88 7.20 17.77
C TYR A 355 -7.18 6.27 18.76
N GLU A 356 -7.61 5.01 18.84
CA GLU A 356 -7.04 4.05 19.80
C GLU A 356 -5.57 3.73 19.51
N LEU A 357 -5.14 3.67 18.24
CA LEU A 357 -3.75 3.31 17.90
C LEU A 357 -2.82 4.52 17.82
N LEU A 358 -3.31 5.69 17.43
CA LEU A 358 -2.47 6.84 17.05
C LEU A 358 -2.60 8.04 18.00
N VAL A 359 -3.77 8.20 18.63
CA VAL A 359 -4.06 9.37 19.49
C VAL A 359 -3.94 9.01 20.97
N PHE A 360 -4.62 7.95 21.41
CA PHE A 360 -4.72 7.59 22.83
C PHE A 360 -3.64 6.63 23.33
N ASN A 361 -2.94 5.93 22.44
CA ASN A 361 -2.00 4.89 22.86
C ASN A 361 -0.74 5.48 23.54
N PRO A 362 -0.49 5.19 24.83
CA PRO A 362 0.72 5.62 25.53
C PRO A 362 1.83 4.60 25.28
N HIS A 363 2.73 4.89 24.34
CA HIS A 363 3.98 4.13 24.18
C HIS A 363 5.14 5.10 24.16
#